data_AF-A0A7V3M6A8-F1
#
_entry.id   AF-A0A7V3M6A8-F1
#
_cell.length_a   1.000
_cell.length_b   1.000
_cell.length_c   1.000
_cell.angle_alpha   90.00
_cell.angle_beta   90.00
_cell.angle_gamma   90.00
#
_symmetry.space_group_name_H-M   'P 1'
#
loop_
_entity.id
_entity.type
_entity.pdbx_description
1 polymer ?
#
loop_
_entity_poly.entity_id
_entity_poly.type
_entity_poly.pdbx_seq_one_letter_code
_entity_poly.pdbx_strand_id
1 'polypeptide(L)'
;KAIISSSASLENLKENISYIINLSKLSELKFEDKIKRPEKSISSVVGDYNVYILIDENIDVEKEKKRLSDEIKQLTEMLEKWKNKIEDKSFINNAPKSEVDKLLLRVRETEDKSVRLNNLLEDLKR
;
A
#
# COMPACT_ATOMS: atom_id res chain seq x y z
N LYS A 1 10.96 12.71 4.27
CA LYS A 1 10.32 13.96 3.80
C LYS A 1 9.17 13.60 2.85
N ALA A 2 8.08 14.37 2.81
CA ALA A 2 6.97 14.10 1.88
C ALA A 2 6.53 15.36 1.11
N ILE A 3 6.01 15.18 -0.10
CA ILE A 3 5.55 16.25 -1.00
C ILE A 3 4.14 15.91 -1.50
N ILE A 4 3.22 16.88 -1.45
CA ILE A 4 1.83 16.72 -1.94
C ILE A 4 1.61 17.68 -3.12
N SER A 5 1.14 17.19 -4.28
CA SER A 5 0.72 18.04 -5.41
C SER A 5 -0.80 18.13 -5.56
N SER A 6 -1.31 19.34 -5.91
CA SER A 6 -2.74 19.62 -6.03
C SER A 6 -3.08 20.84 -6.89
N SER A 7 -4.34 20.94 -7.32
CA SER A 7 -4.97 22.13 -7.89
C SER A 7 -6.16 22.72 -7.08
N ALA A 8 -6.59 22.15 -5.94
CA ALA A 8 -7.61 22.77 -5.06
C ALA A 8 -7.66 22.23 -3.60
N SER A 9 -8.04 23.14 -2.68
CA SER A 9 -8.34 23.00 -1.23
C SER A 9 -7.36 22.22 -0.36
N LEU A 10 -6.18 22.81 -0.13
CA LEU A 10 -5.15 22.33 0.81
C LEU A 10 -5.33 22.82 2.26
N GLU A 11 -6.34 23.64 2.55
CA GLU A 11 -6.50 24.32 3.85
C GLU A 11 -6.56 23.35 5.05
N ASN A 12 -7.39 22.32 4.98
CA ASN A 12 -7.53 21.35 6.09
C ASN A 12 -6.22 20.58 6.37
N LEU A 13 -5.42 20.30 5.34
CA LEU A 13 -4.11 19.64 5.48
C LEU A 13 -3.05 20.58 6.04
N LYS A 14 -3.09 21.86 5.65
CA LYS A 14 -2.19 22.90 6.17
C LYS A 14 -2.47 23.21 7.63
N GLU A 15 -3.74 23.26 8.04
CA GLU A 15 -4.14 23.48 9.43
C GLU A 15 -3.66 22.35 10.36
N ASN A 16 -3.55 21.12 9.84
CA ASN A 16 -3.17 19.93 10.62
C ASN A 16 -1.74 19.44 10.34
N ILE A 17 -0.88 20.28 9.76
CA ILE A 17 0.44 19.88 9.30
C ILE A 17 1.31 19.28 10.41
N SER A 18 1.24 19.83 11.62
CA SER A 18 2.00 19.35 12.78
C SER A 18 1.58 17.95 13.21
N TYR A 19 0.28 17.63 13.14
CA TYR A 19 -0.21 16.29 13.44
C TYR A 19 0.28 15.28 12.41
N ILE A 20 0.22 15.63 11.12
CA ILE A 20 0.70 14.77 10.03
C ILE A 20 2.20 14.49 10.19
N ILE A 21 3.00 15.55 10.42
CA ILE A 21 4.45 15.43 10.64
C ILE A 21 4.76 14.49 11.81
N ASN A 22 4.08 14.68 12.95
CA ASN A 22 4.36 13.91 14.17
C ASN A 22 3.90 12.45 14.06
N LEU A 23 2.70 12.19 13.54
CA LEU A 23 2.15 10.83 13.45
C LEU A 23 2.85 10.00 12.37
N SER A 24 3.25 10.64 11.27
CA SER A 24 3.96 9.98 10.17
C SER A 24 5.48 10.00 10.35
N LYS A 25 6.00 10.56 11.45
CA LYS A 25 7.45 10.70 11.73
C LYS A 25 8.22 11.32 10.56
N LEU A 26 7.62 12.33 9.94
CA LEU A 26 8.24 13.05 8.83
C LEU A 26 9.16 14.13 9.37
N SER A 27 10.30 14.36 8.72
CA SER A 27 11.14 15.52 9.01
C SER A 27 10.61 16.80 8.37
N GLU A 28 9.88 16.68 7.26
CA GLU A 28 9.39 17.80 6.46
C GLU A 28 8.22 17.34 5.58
N LEU A 29 7.19 18.18 5.46
CA LEU A 29 6.08 18.04 4.52
C LEU A 29 5.98 19.31 3.66
N LYS A 30 5.97 19.17 2.34
CA LYS A 30 5.81 20.28 1.39
C LYS A 30 4.57 20.10 0.52
N PHE A 31 3.98 21.22 0.12
CA PHE A 31 2.87 21.25 -0.83
C PHE A 31 3.33 21.98 -2.09
N GLU A 32 3.19 21.36 -3.26
CA GLU A 32 3.70 21.87 -4.54
C GLU A 32 2.67 21.63 -5.66
N ASP A 33 2.11 22.67 -6.26
CA ASP A 33 0.98 22.54 -7.21
C ASP A 33 1.32 21.68 -8.45
N LYS A 34 2.58 21.74 -8.91
CA LYS A 34 3.08 20.94 -10.04
C LYS A 34 4.48 20.46 -9.77
N ILE A 35 4.63 19.20 -9.39
CA ILE A 35 5.93 18.54 -9.25
C ILE A 35 6.01 17.32 -10.15
N LYS A 36 7.16 17.11 -10.80
CA LYS A 36 7.49 15.82 -11.41
C LYS A 36 7.86 14.84 -10.31
N ARG A 37 7.40 13.59 -10.42
CA ARG A 37 7.73 12.52 -9.47
C ARG A 37 9.25 12.48 -9.22
N PRO A 38 9.72 12.66 -7.96
CA PRO A 38 11.14 12.54 -7.63
C PRO A 38 11.65 11.13 -7.88
N GLU A 39 12.89 10.97 -8.37
CA GLU A 39 13.44 9.65 -8.73
C GLU A 39 13.42 8.65 -7.56
N LYS A 40 13.90 9.05 -6.38
CA LYS A 40 13.91 8.22 -5.17
C LYS A 40 12.68 8.46 -4.32
N SER A 41 11.49 8.16 -4.84
CA SER A 41 10.25 8.35 -4.09
C SER A 41 9.19 7.27 -4.30
N ILE A 42 8.50 6.98 -3.20
CA ILE A 42 7.24 6.23 -3.20
C ILE A 42 6.12 7.21 -3.51
N SER A 43 5.22 6.86 -4.42
CA SER A 43 4.11 7.74 -4.80
C SER A 43 2.76 7.12 -4.48
N SER A 44 1.79 7.94 -4.11
CA SER A 44 0.41 7.52 -3.92
C SER A 44 -0.55 8.60 -4.39
N VAL A 45 -1.61 8.20 -5.09
CA VAL A 45 -2.67 9.11 -5.54
C VAL A 45 -3.83 9.03 -4.54
N VAL A 46 -4.21 10.17 -3.98
CA VAL A 46 -5.32 10.28 -3.02
C VAL A 46 -6.27 11.35 -3.54
N GLY A 47 -7.42 10.95 -4.09
CA GLY A 47 -8.33 11.90 -4.74
C GLY A 47 -7.63 12.69 -5.85
N ASP A 48 -7.65 14.02 -5.77
CA ASP A 48 -6.98 14.93 -6.71
C ASP A 48 -5.52 15.27 -6.31
N TYR A 49 -4.98 14.58 -5.30
CA TYR A 49 -3.64 14.82 -4.76
C TYR A 49 -2.67 13.70 -5.14
N ASN A 50 -1.42 14.05 -5.46
CA ASN A 50 -0.33 13.06 -5.48
C ASN A 50 0.57 13.29 -4.27
N VAL A 51 0.83 12.22 -3.51
CA VAL A 51 1.73 12.21 -2.36
C VAL A 51 3.01 11.48 -2.75
N TYR A 52 4.16 12.12 -2.54
CA TYR A 52 5.49 11.56 -2.76
C TYR A 52 6.23 11.49 -1.43
N ILE A 53 6.73 10.31 -1.06
CA ILE A 53 7.59 10.13 0.10
C ILE A 53 9.01 9.95 -0.42
N LEU A 54 9.88 10.90 -0.09
CA LEU A 54 11.31 10.84 -0.44
C LEU A 54 12.00 9.81 0.44
N ILE A 55 12.69 8.89 -0.20
CA ILE A 55 13.50 7.86 0.46
C ILE A 55 14.83 8.50 0.84
N ASP A 56 15.15 8.46 2.13
CA ASP A 56 16.43 8.93 2.67
C ASP A 56 17.59 8.02 2.22
N GLU A 57 18.79 8.56 2.06
CA GLU A 57 19.99 7.78 1.73
C GLU A 57 20.35 6.76 2.83
N ASN A 58 19.87 6.96 4.05
CA ASN A 58 20.08 6.06 5.19
C ASN A 58 19.10 4.87 5.24
N ILE A 59 18.11 4.79 4.34
CA ILE A 59 17.23 3.63 4.23
C ILE A 59 17.90 2.56 3.35
N ASP A 60 18.07 1.37 3.91
CA ASP A 60 18.49 0.19 3.15
C ASP A 60 17.33 -0.30 2.27
N VAL A 61 17.25 0.27 1.08
CA VAL A 61 16.23 -0.04 0.06
C VAL A 61 16.27 -1.52 -0.32
N GLU A 62 17.44 -2.15 -0.35
CA GLU A 62 17.58 -3.57 -0.70
C GLU A 62 17.01 -4.46 0.40
N LYS A 63 17.24 -4.12 1.67
CA LYS A 63 16.61 -4.80 2.80
C LYS A 63 15.09 -4.64 2.78
N GLU A 64 14.58 -3.45 2.47
CA GLU A 64 13.14 -3.21 2.41
C GLU A 64 12.48 -3.93 1.22
N LYS A 65 13.12 -3.93 0.05
CA LYS A 65 12.70 -4.74 -1.11
C LYS A 65 12.62 -6.23 -0.76
N LYS A 66 13.63 -6.75 -0.05
CA LYS A 66 13.65 -8.15 0.38
C LYS A 66 12.50 -8.44 1.35
N ARG A 67 12.32 -7.60 2.38
CA ARG A 67 11.22 -7.74 3.35
C ARG A 67 9.85 -7.76 2.67
N LEU A 68 9.62 -6.83 1.75
CA LEU A 68 8.38 -6.74 0.99
C LEU A 68 8.18 -7.94 0.06
N SER A 69 9.24 -8.38 -0.63
CA SER A 69 9.18 -9.57 -1.50
C SER A 69 8.84 -10.84 -0.71
N ASP A 70 9.43 -11.01 0.47
CA ASP A 70 9.18 -12.14 1.36
C ASP A 70 7.73 -12.10 1.90
N GLU A 71 7.22 -10.91 2.28
CA GLU A 71 5.83 -10.74 2.72
C GLU A 71 4.84 -11.03 1.59
N ILE A 72 5.08 -10.52 0.37
CA ILE A 72 4.25 -10.81 -0.81
C ILE A 72 4.24 -12.30 -1.10
N LYS A 73 5.40 -12.97 -1.05
CA LYS A 73 5.49 -14.42 -1.30
C LYS A 73 4.63 -15.21 -0.32
N GLN A 74 4.71 -14.90 0.97
CA GLN A 74 3.90 -15.57 2.00
C GLN A 74 2.39 -15.35 1.78
N LEU A 75 1.98 -14.14 1.42
CA LEU A 75 0.58 -13.83 1.14
C LEU A 75 0.09 -14.56 -0.12
N THR A 76 0.91 -14.64 -1.17
CA THR A 76 0.57 -15.37 -2.40
C THR A 76 0.41 -16.86 -2.15
N GLU A 77 1.33 -17.51 -1.43
CA GLU A 77 1.21 -18.94 -1.06
C GLU A 77 -0.04 -19.22 -0.22
N MET A 78 -0.40 -18.30 0.67
CA MET A 78 -1.62 -18.42 1.48
C MET A 78 -2.89 -18.24 0.63
N LEU A 79 -2.89 -17.27 -0.29
CA LEU A 79 -3.99 -17.03 -1.23
C LEU A 79 -4.21 -18.24 -2.15
N GLU A 80 -3.16 -18.85 -2.68
CA GLU A 80 -3.26 -20.05 -3.51
C GLU A 80 -3.97 -21.19 -2.76
N LYS A 81 -3.59 -21.43 -1.50
CA LYS A 81 -4.24 -22.45 -0.66
C LYS A 81 -5.73 -22.18 -0.47
N TRP A 82 -6.11 -20.92 -0.24
CA TRP A 82 -7.51 -20.55 -0.07
C TRP A 82 -8.30 -20.58 -1.37
N LYS A 83 -7.71 -20.16 -2.49
CA LYS A 83 -8.31 -20.26 -3.82
C LYS A 83 -8.57 -21.71 -4.21
N ASN A 84 -7.59 -22.59 -4.03
CA ASN A 84 -7.76 -24.03 -4.27
C ASN A 84 -8.90 -24.61 -3.41
N LYS A 85 -9.02 -24.15 -2.16
CA LYS A 85 -10.10 -24.57 -1.26
C LYS A 85 -11.48 -24.07 -1.70
N ILE A 86 -11.56 -22.87 -2.28
CA ILE A 86 -12.80 -22.31 -2.83
C ILE A 86 -13.16 -22.97 -4.16
N GLU A 87 -12.19 -23.33 -5.01
CA GLU A 87 -12.45 -24.01 -6.28
C GLU A 87 -12.89 -25.47 -6.09
N ASP A 88 -12.58 -26.08 -4.93
CA ASP A 88 -13.06 -27.39 -4.57
C ASP A 88 -14.58 -27.40 -4.35
N LYS A 89 -15.29 -27.95 -5.34
CA LYS A 89 -16.76 -28.12 -5.31
C LYS A 89 -17.22 -28.95 -4.11
N SER A 90 -16.40 -29.86 -3.59
CA SER A 90 -16.72 -30.62 -2.38
C SER A 90 -16.75 -29.72 -1.15
N PHE A 91 -15.82 -28.77 -1.05
CA PHE A 91 -15.81 -27.80 0.04
C PHE A 91 -17.00 -26.84 -0.05
N ILE A 92 -17.29 -26.27 -1.22
CA ILE A 92 -18.44 -25.36 -1.39
C ILE A 92 -19.77 -26.03 -1.04
N ASN A 93 -19.95 -27.28 -1.49
CA ASN A 93 -21.22 -27.97 -1.32
C ASN A 93 -21.45 -28.51 0.11
N ASN A 94 -20.37 -28.82 0.84
CA ASN A 94 -20.46 -29.41 2.18
C ASN A 94 -20.25 -28.40 3.32
N ALA A 95 -19.59 -27.26 3.06
CA ALA A 95 -19.32 -26.27 4.09
C ALA A 95 -20.53 -25.37 4.36
N PRO A 96 -20.74 -24.94 5.62
CA PRO A 96 -21.75 -23.94 5.93
C PRO A 96 -21.51 -22.64 5.16
N LYS A 97 -22.57 -22.03 4.62
CA LYS A 97 -22.48 -20.77 3.85
C LYS A 97 -21.71 -19.66 4.58
N SER A 98 -21.89 -19.55 5.90
CA SER A 98 -21.15 -18.59 6.74
C SER A 98 -19.63 -18.78 6.71
N GLU A 99 -19.15 -20.02 6.58
CA GLU A 99 -17.72 -20.32 6.52
C GLU A 99 -17.14 -20.03 5.14
N VAL A 100 -17.89 -20.32 4.08
CA VAL A 100 -17.55 -19.98 2.69
C VAL A 100 -17.47 -18.45 2.52
N ASP A 101 -18.48 -17.72 3.01
CA ASP A 101 -18.53 -16.25 2.91
C ASP A 101 -17.35 -15.60 3.66
N LYS A 102 -16.99 -16.10 4.86
CA LYS A 102 -15.82 -15.63 5.61
C LYS A 102 -14.51 -15.89 4.87
N LEU A 103 -14.40 -17.04 4.21
CA LEU A 103 -13.20 -17.38 3.44
C LEU A 103 -13.07 -16.48 2.20
N LEU A 104 -14.17 -16.24 1.48
CA LEU A 104 -14.21 -15.32 0.33
C LEU A 104 -13.82 -13.89 0.72
N LEU A 105 -14.34 -13.40 1.86
CA LEU A 105 -13.97 -12.08 2.38
C LEU A 105 -12.47 -12.00 2.69
N ARG A 106 -11.91 -12.99 3.39
CA ARG A 106 -10.47 -13.04 3.70
C ARG A 106 -9.61 -13.06 2.45
N VAL A 107 -10.02 -13.82 1.42
CA VAL A 107 -9.30 -13.87 0.15
C VAL A 107 -9.27 -12.48 -0.48
N ARG A 108 -10.42 -11.81 -0.59
CA ARG A 108 -10.49 -10.45 -1.15
C ARG A 108 -9.61 -9.46 -0.40
N GLU A 109 -9.71 -9.41 0.94
CA GLU A 109 -8.90 -8.48 1.76
C GLU A 109 -7.40 -8.74 1.61
N THR A 110 -7.02 -10.01 1.49
CA THR A 110 -5.62 -10.42 1.34
C THR A 110 -5.10 -10.13 -0.07
N GLU A 111 -5.93 -10.29 -1.10
CA GLU A 111 -5.63 -9.87 -2.48
C GLU A 111 -5.40 -8.36 -2.56
N ASP A 112 -6.30 -7.56 -1.99
CA ASP A 112 -6.17 -6.10 -1.95
C ASP A 112 -4.87 -5.69 -1.25
N LYS A 113 -4.54 -6.34 -0.13
CA LYS A 113 -3.27 -6.11 0.58
C LYS A 113 -2.06 -6.49 -0.30
N SER A 114 -2.10 -7.64 -0.97
CA SER A 114 -1.03 -8.10 -1.85
C SER A 114 -0.78 -7.14 -3.01
N VAL A 115 -1.85 -6.62 -3.63
CA VAL A 115 -1.75 -5.61 -4.70
C VAL A 115 -1.06 -4.35 -4.19
N ARG A 116 -1.45 -3.84 -3.01
CA ARG A 116 -0.82 -2.65 -2.41
C ARG A 116 0.67 -2.85 -2.14
N LEU A 117 1.06 -4.01 -1.61
CA LEU A 117 2.47 -4.32 -1.34
C LEU A 117 3.28 -4.47 -2.64
N ASN A 118 2.71 -5.07 -3.69
CA ASN A 118 3.35 -5.16 -4.99
C ASN A 118 3.59 -3.78 -5.61
N ASN A 119 2.60 -2.89 -5.57
CA ASN A 119 2.74 -1.52 -6.06
C ASN A 119 3.85 -0.78 -5.31
N LEU A 120 3.92 -0.94 -3.98
CA LEU A 120 4.98 -0.36 -3.17
C LEU A 120 6.37 -0.90 -3.56
N LEU A 121 6.47 -2.21 -3.80
CA LEU A 121 7.72 -2.84 -4.24
C LEU A 121 8.14 -2.37 -5.64
N GLU A 122 7.21 -2.20 -6.57
CA GLU A 122 7.49 -1.62 -7.89
C GLU A 122 7.99 -0.20 -7.79
N ASP A 123 7.38 0.61 -6.93
CA ASP A 123 7.80 1.98 -6.67
C ASP A 123 9.22 2.07 -6.10
N LEU A 124 9.69 1.05 -5.39
CA LEU A 124 11.06 0.96 -4.87
C LEU A 124 12.07 0.39 -5.89
N LYS A 125 11.61 -0.27 -6.95
CA LYS A 125 12.48 -0.84 -8.01
C LYS A 125 12.81 0.16 -9.11
N ARG A 126 11.98 1.19 -9.28
CA ARG A 126 12.18 2.28 -10.24
C ARG A 126 13.22 3.27 -9.72
#